data_AF-A0A379WTV8-F1
#
_entry.id   AF-A0A379WTV8-F1
#
_cell.length_a   1.000
_cell.length_b   1.000
_cell.length_c   1.000
_cell.angle_alpha   90.00
_cell.angle_beta   90.00
_cell.angle_gamma   90.00
#
_symmetry.space_group_name_H-M   'P 1'
#
loop_
_entity.id
_entity.type
_entity.pdbx_description
1 polymer ?
#
loop_
_entity_poly.entity_id
_entity_poly.type
_entity_poly.pdbx_seq_one_letter_code
_entity_poly.pdbx_strand_id
1 'polypeptide(L)' 'MSLDHVSPPEMLLRQHHDIFSALENRDGNAVESAMTQHLQEISESVQLIRQENSGWFSED' A
#
# COMPACT_ATOMS: atom_id res chain seq x y z
N MET A 1 12.99 -12.86 -7.23
CA MET A 1 11.61 -13.12 -6.79
C MET A 1 10.93 -11.76 -6.70
N SER A 2 9.96 -11.47 -7.57
CA SER A 2 9.18 -10.22 -7.49
C SER A 2 7.85 -10.51 -6.81
N LEU A 3 7.36 -9.58 -5.98
CA LEU A 3 6.09 -9.67 -5.26
C LEU A 3 4.94 -9.04 -6.07
N ASP A 4 5.05 -9.08 -7.40
CA ASP A 4 4.11 -8.40 -8.32
C ASP A 4 2.66 -8.91 -8.17
N HIS A 5 2.49 -10.14 -7.65
CA HIS A 5 1.17 -10.74 -7.39
C HIS A 5 0.53 -10.27 -6.08
N VAL A 6 1.30 -9.67 -5.17
CA VAL A 6 0.82 -9.17 -3.88
C VAL A 6 0.28 -7.76 -4.04
N SER A 7 1.12 -6.85 -4.53
CA SER A 7 0.71 -5.49 -4.92
C SER A 7 1.51 -5.06 -6.14
N PRO A 8 0.87 -4.88 -7.31
CA PRO A 8 1.59 -4.42 -8.49
C PRO A 8 2.20 -3.03 -8.25
N PRO A 9 3.49 -2.81 -8.58
CA PRO A 9 4.14 -1.50 -8.40
C PRO A 9 3.37 -0.34 -9.06
N GLU A 10 2.74 -0.58 -10.22
CA GLU A 10 1.95 0.42 -10.95
C GLU A 10 0.71 0.87 -10.16
N MET A 11 0.11 -0.04 -9.37
CA MET A 11 -1.03 0.29 -8.52
C MET A 11 -0.59 1.15 -7.34
N LEU A 12 0.52 0.81 -6.67
CA LEU A 12 1.06 1.64 -5.59
C LEU A 12 1.44 3.04 -6.09
N LEU A 13 2.05 3.13 -7.28
CA LEU A 13 2.37 4.41 -7.90
C LEU A 13 1.11 5.25 -8.17
N ARG A 14 0.01 4.63 -8.60
CA ARG A 14 -1.28 5.31 -8.77
C ARG A 14 -1.81 5.85 -7.45
N GLN A 15 -1.78 5.04 -6.37
CA GLN A 15 -2.21 5.49 -5.05
C GLN A 15 -1.36 6.66 -4.52
N HIS A 16 -0.05 6.66 -4.77
CA HIS A 16 0.80 7.82 -4.47
C HIS A 16 0.39 9.07 -5.25
N HIS A 17 0.05 8.93 -6.53
CA HIS A 17 -0.47 10.04 -7.32
C HIS A 17 -1.81 10.57 -6.79
N ASP A 18 -2.71 9.69 -6.35
CA ASP A 18 -4.01 10.10 -5.80
C ASP A 18 -3.84 10.92 -4.50
N ILE A 19 -2.94 10.49 -3.60
CA ILE A 19 -2.56 11.26 -2.41
C ILE A 19 -1.97 12.61 -2.80
N PHE A 20 -1.04 12.64 -3.76
CA PHE A 20 -0.40 13.86 -4.22
C PHE A 20 -1.41 14.85 -4.81
N SER A 21 -2.30 14.41 -5.68
CA SER A 21 -3.34 15.25 -6.28
C SER A 21 -4.33 15.78 -5.23
N ALA A 22 -4.68 14.98 -4.23
CA ALA A 22 -5.51 15.46 -3.11
C ALA A 22 -4.81 16.57 -2.30
N LEU A 23 -3.51 16.44 -2.07
CA LEU A 23 -2.69 17.46 -1.41
C LEU A 23 -2.59 18.75 -2.25
N GLU A 24 -2.35 18.65 -3.56
CA GLU A 24 -2.31 19.81 -4.47
C GLU A 24 -3.62 20.60 -4.44
N ASN A 25 -4.74 19.88 -4.38
CA ASN A 25 -6.08 20.48 -4.30
C ASN A 25 -6.45 21.00 -2.90
N ARG A 26 -5.59 20.79 -1.90
CA ARG A 26 -5.84 21.14 -0.49
C ARG A 26 -7.14 20.54 0.07
N ASP A 27 -7.53 19.37 -0.44
CA ASP A 27 -8.72 18.67 -0.02
C ASP A 27 -8.37 17.67 1.08
N GLY A 28 -8.57 18.08 2.34
CA GLY A 28 -8.24 17.26 3.51
C GLY A 28 -9.01 15.93 3.56
N ASN A 29 -10.26 15.91 3.10
CA ASN A 29 -11.07 14.69 3.12
C ASN A 29 -10.57 13.71 2.06
N ALA A 30 -10.21 14.21 0.86
CA ALA A 30 -9.63 13.38 -0.19
C ALA A 30 -8.27 12.82 0.22
N VAL A 31 -7.44 13.61 0.93
CA VAL A 31 -6.16 13.14 1.47
C VAL A 31 -6.36 12.00 2.46
N GLU A 32 -7.27 12.18 3.42
CA GLU A 32 -7.58 11.14 4.41
C GLU A 32 -8.02 9.85 3.71
N SER A 33 -8.99 9.95 2.79
CA SER A 33 -9.49 8.78 2.05
C SER A 33 -8.41 8.07 1.24
N ALA A 34 -7.58 8.82 0.50
CA ALA A 34 -6.50 8.25 -0.32
C ALA A 34 -5.42 7.59 0.55
N MET A 35 -5.10 8.21 1.69
CA MET A 35 -4.12 7.66 2.63
C MET A 35 -4.64 6.39 3.32
N THR A 36 -5.91 6.36 3.74
CA THR A 36 -6.54 5.16 4.32
C THR A 36 -6.49 4.00 3.35
N GLN A 37 -6.86 4.22 2.08
CA GLN A 37 -6.80 3.18 1.05
C GLN A 37 -5.37 2.67 0.84
N HIS A 38 -4.40 3.57 0.77
CA HIS A 38 -3.00 3.21 0.58
C HIS A 38 -2.46 2.37 1.75
N LEU A 39 -2.75 2.75 2.99
CA LEU A 39 -2.32 2.02 4.18
C LEU A 39 -3.00 0.66 4.31
N GLN A 40 -4.27 0.55 3.91
CA GLN A 40 -4.98 -0.72 3.88
C GLN A 40 -4.31 -1.69 2.89
N GLU A 41 -4.02 -1.22 1.68
CA GLU A 41 -3.34 -2.02 0.65
C GLU A 41 -1.96 -2.52 1.12
N ILE A 42 -1.16 -1.65 1.75
CA ILE A 42 0.14 -2.02 2.34
C ILE A 42 -0.07 -3.08 3.44
N SER A 43 -1.08 -2.92 4.29
CA SER A 43 -1.36 -3.86 5.38
C SER A 43 -1.74 -5.24 4.85
N GLU A 44 -2.62 -5.31 3.85
CA GLU A 44 -3.02 -6.54 3.18
C GLU A 44 -1.82 -7.21 2.48
N SER A 45 -0.99 -6.42 1.81
CA SER A 45 0.22 -6.88 1.14
C SER A 45 1.20 -7.52 2.14
N VAL A 46 1.48 -6.84 3.25
CA VAL A 46 2.36 -7.36 4.31
C VAL A 46 1.80 -8.63 4.92
N GLN A 47 0.48 -8.70 5.15
CA GLN A 47 -0.17 -9.91 5.66
C GLN A 47 -0.02 -11.09 4.71
N LEU A 48 -0.21 -10.89 3.40
CA LEU A 48 -0.04 -11.94 2.40
C LEU A 48 1.41 -12.41 2.34
N ILE A 49 2.38 -11.49 2.29
CA ILE A 49 3.81 -11.83 2.29
C ILE A 49 4.17 -12.67 3.52
N ARG A 50 3.64 -12.32 4.70
CA ARG A 50 3.85 -13.06 5.94
C ARG A 50 3.22 -14.45 5.90
N GLN A 51 2.07 -14.63 5.26
CA GLN A 51 1.45 -15.96 5.10
C GLN A 51 2.26 -16.85 4.15
N GLU A 52 2.70 -16.29 3.02
CA GLU A 52 3.48 -17.01 2.01
C GLU A 52 4.92 -17.30 2.46
N ASN A 53 5.48 -16.44 3.32
CA ASN A 53 6.88 -16.50 3.72
C ASN A 53 7.03 -16.37 5.24
N SER A 54 6.28 -17.18 5.99
CA SER A 54 6.20 -17.11 7.46
C SER A 54 7.56 -17.15 8.16
N GLY A 55 8.53 -17.88 7.61
CA GLY A 55 9.90 -17.97 8.14
C GLY A 55 10.73 -16.69 8.02
N TRP A 56 10.31 -15.69 7.23
CA TRP A 56 10.97 -14.38 7.16
C TRP A 56 10.60 -13.45 8.32
N PHE A 57 9.49 -13.76 9.02
CA PHE A 57 8.92 -12.90 10.07
C PHE A 57 8.96 -13.55 11.46
N SER A 58 9.52 -14.75 11.59
CA SER A 58 9.83 -15.36 12.87
C SER A 58 11.09 -14.71 13.46
N GLU A 59 11.02 -14.33 14.73
CA GLU A 59 12.22 -14.06 15.53
C GLU A 59 12.87 -15.42 15.82
N ASP A 60 14.11 -15.62 15.37
CA ASP A 60 14.98 -16.65 15.96
C ASP A 60 15.20 -16.39 17.46
#